data_AF-A0A946EEG8-F1
#
_entry.id   AF-A0A946EEG8-F1
#
_cell.length_a   1.000
_cell.length_b   1.000
_cell.length_c   1.000
_cell.angle_alpha   90.00
_cell.angle_beta   90.00
_cell.angle_gamma   90.00
#
_symmetry.space_group_name_H-M   'P 1'
#
loop_
_entity.id
_entity.type
_entity.pdbx_description
1 polymer ?
#
loop_
_entity_poly.entity_id
_entity_poly.type
_entity_poly.pdbx_seq_one_letter_code
_entity_poly.pdbx_strand_id
1 'polypeptide(L)'
;FDVVNVLRNQFYGDWEGMHATPSEISITQHTHRIVNMNGLAPPEKLSAQYIAAHSGDKHGPPDEHRAAFPDGRVGSHSGLAQPEHGRKILEAAATAVANDYLSFVD
;
A
#
# COMPACT_ATOMS: atom_id res chain seq x y z
N PHE A 1 6.57 -10.88 -1.66
CA PHE A 1 7.03 -11.73 -0.54
C PHE A 1 5.89 -11.98 0.43
N ASP A 2 5.62 -13.23 0.78
CA ASP A 2 4.47 -13.61 1.62
C ASP A 2 4.50 -12.95 3.01
N VAL A 3 5.68 -12.87 3.62
CA VAL A 3 5.86 -12.24 4.94
C VAL A 3 5.41 -10.76 4.95
N VAL A 4 5.63 -10.04 3.85
CA VAL A 4 5.19 -8.64 3.72
C VAL A 4 3.68 -8.57 3.52
N ASN A 5 3.10 -9.47 2.72
CA ASN A 5 1.66 -9.52 2.48
C ASN A 5 0.87 -9.88 3.73
N VAL A 6 1.40 -10.77 4.59
CA VAL A 6 0.81 -11.10 5.89
C VAL A 6 0.71 -9.83 6.76
N LEU A 7 1.77 -9.03 6.83
CA LEU A 7 1.75 -7.77 7.60
C LEU A 7 0.74 -6.77 7.03
N ARG A 8 0.74 -6.55 5.71
CA ARG A 8 -0.22 -5.65 5.05
C ARG A 8 -1.66 -6.07 5.31
N ASN A 9 -1.96 -7.36 5.20
CA ASN A 9 -3.29 -7.89 5.47
C ASN A 9 -3.68 -7.76 6.96
N GLN A 10 -2.76 -8.03 7.89
CA GLN A 10 -2.99 -7.87 9.32
C GLN A 10 -3.27 -6.42 9.72
N PHE A 11 -2.57 -5.45 9.11
CA PHE A 11 -2.72 -4.04 9.47
C PHE A 11 -3.88 -3.35 8.77
N TYR A 12 -4.18 -3.71 7.52
CA TYR A 12 -5.06 -2.91 6.67
C TYR A 12 -6.19 -3.71 6.01
N GLY A 13 -6.04 -5.04 5.86
CA GLY A 13 -7.02 -5.89 5.18
C GLY A 13 -7.44 -5.30 3.82
N ASP A 14 -8.75 -5.28 3.56
CA ASP A 14 -9.32 -4.70 2.33
C ASP A 14 -9.05 -3.20 2.14
N TRP A 15 -8.61 -2.49 3.18
CA TRP A 15 -8.33 -1.05 3.13
C TRP A 15 -6.92 -0.72 2.66
N GLU A 16 -6.11 -1.72 2.32
CA GLU A 16 -4.82 -1.53 1.67
C GLU A 16 -4.99 -0.76 0.35
N GLY A 17 -5.97 -1.14 -0.48
CA GLY A 17 -6.21 -0.55 -1.79
C GLY A 17 -5.05 -0.75 -2.76
N MET A 18 -4.89 0.18 -3.71
CA MET A 18 -3.92 0.07 -4.81
C MET A 18 -2.96 1.26 -4.94
N HIS A 19 -3.30 2.45 -4.44
CA HIS A 19 -2.41 3.61 -4.51
C HIS A 19 -2.67 4.60 -3.38
N ALA A 20 -1.58 5.24 -2.91
CA ALA A 20 -1.54 5.96 -1.63
C ALA A 20 -1.97 5.04 -0.48
N THR A 21 -1.49 3.79 -0.56
CA THR A 21 -1.80 2.71 0.38
C THR A 21 -1.34 3.09 1.79
N PRO A 22 -2.05 2.66 2.84
CA PRO A 22 -1.58 2.91 4.19
C PRO A 22 -0.22 2.26 4.46
N SER A 23 0.17 1.20 3.75
CA SER A 23 1.52 0.61 3.83
C SER A 23 2.62 1.53 3.26
N GLU A 24 2.43 2.10 2.07
CA GLU A 24 3.34 3.08 1.45
C GLU A 24 3.53 4.31 2.36
N ILE A 25 2.43 4.85 2.86
CA ILE A 25 2.45 6.01 3.76
C ILE A 25 3.12 5.64 5.08
N SER A 26 2.85 4.45 5.64
CA SER A 26 3.52 3.96 6.84
C SER A 26 5.04 3.89 6.69
N ILE A 27 5.55 3.33 5.58
CA ILE A 27 7.00 3.26 5.28
C ILE A 27 7.59 4.66 5.18
N THR A 28 6.90 5.57 4.49
CA THR A 28 7.35 6.96 4.31
C THR A 28 7.40 7.71 5.64
N GLN A 29 6.39 7.53 6.50
CA GLN A 29 6.36 8.14 7.83
C GLN A 29 7.46 7.62 8.76
N HIS A 30 7.83 6.34 8.64
CA HIS A 30 8.94 5.77 9.39
C HIS A 30 10.30 6.38 9.01
N THR A 31 10.49 6.70 7.73
CA THR A 31 11.80 7.05 7.17
C THR A 31 12.03 8.54 6.97
N HIS A 32 10.97 9.33 6.82
CA HIS A 32 11.07 10.75 6.43
C HIS A 32 10.38 11.69 7.40
N ARG A 33 9.04 11.67 7.45
CA ARG A 33 8.24 12.61 8.25
C ARG A 33 6.92 11.98 8.66
N ILE A 34 6.58 12.12 9.93
CA ILE A 34 5.26 11.80 10.47
C ILE A 34 4.28 12.93 10.12
N VAL A 35 3.10 12.59 9.61
CA VAL A 35 2.03 13.53 9.26
C VAL A 35 0.77 13.21 10.06
N ASN A 36 0.03 14.24 10.44
CA ASN A 36 -1.24 14.04 11.14
C ASN A 36 -2.32 13.67 10.12
N MET A 37 -2.85 12.45 10.24
CA MET A 37 -3.90 11.90 9.37
C MET A 37 -5.27 11.84 10.06
N ASN A 38 -5.41 12.44 11.25
CA ASN A 38 -6.64 12.42 12.03
C ASN A 38 -7.81 12.98 11.24
N GLY A 39 -8.91 12.22 11.21
CA GLY A 39 -10.15 12.62 10.53
C GLY A 39 -10.14 12.45 9.02
N LEU A 40 -9.08 11.85 8.43
CA LEU A 40 -9.11 11.50 7.01
C LEU A 40 -10.12 10.37 6.78
N ALA A 41 -11.25 10.70 6.15
CA ALA A 41 -12.29 9.73 5.84
C ALA A 41 -11.77 8.64 4.86
N PRO A 42 -12.25 7.38 4.97
CA PRO A 42 -11.94 6.35 3.98
C PRO A 42 -12.48 6.77 2.59
N PRO A 43 -11.80 6.41 1.49
CA PRO A 43 -12.36 6.55 0.15
C PRO A 43 -13.42 5.46 -0.10
N GLU A 44 -13.95 5.41 -1.32
CA GLU A 44 -14.72 4.25 -1.77
C GLU A 44 -13.85 2.97 -1.74
N LYS A 45 -14.36 1.91 -1.12
CA LYS A 45 -13.65 0.63 -1.05
C LYS A 45 -13.73 -0.08 -2.40
N LEU A 46 -12.60 -0.60 -2.88
CA LEU A 46 -12.56 -1.40 -4.10
C LEU A 46 -13.09 -2.81 -3.86
N SER A 47 -13.76 -3.37 -4.87
CA SER A 47 -14.10 -4.79 -4.87
C SER A 47 -12.87 -5.64 -5.20
N ALA A 48 -12.85 -6.89 -4.72
CA ALA A 48 -11.81 -7.85 -5.09
C ALA A 48 -11.72 -8.06 -6.61
N GLN A 49 -12.86 -7.98 -7.31
CA GLN A 49 -12.93 -8.08 -8.77
C GLN A 49 -12.25 -6.89 -9.45
N TYR A 50 -12.45 -5.68 -8.94
CA TYR A 50 -11.78 -4.48 -9.45
C TYR A 50 -10.26 -4.62 -9.29
N ILE A 51 -9.78 -4.99 -8.10
CA ILE A 51 -8.34 -5.16 -7.82
C ILE A 51 -7.73 -6.21 -8.76
N ALA A 52 -8.42 -7.34 -8.95
CA ALA A 52 -7.95 -8.39 -9.85
C ALA A 52 -7.87 -7.91 -11.32
N ALA A 53 -8.90 -7.20 -11.80
CA ALA A 53 -8.97 -6.69 -13.16
C ALA A 53 -7.90 -5.64 -13.46
N HIS A 54 -7.51 -4.85 -12.46
CA HIS A 54 -6.54 -3.76 -12.57
C HIS A 54 -5.16 -4.13 -11.99
N SER A 55 -4.88 -5.42 -11.81
CA SER A 55 -3.56 -5.88 -11.39
C SER A 55 -2.50 -5.67 -12.48
N GLY A 56 -1.32 -5.21 -12.06
CA GLY A 56 -0.24 -4.79 -12.98
C GLY A 56 -0.48 -3.39 -13.54
N ASP A 57 0.11 -3.08 -14.69
CA ASP A 57 -0.03 -1.77 -15.34
C ASP A 57 -1.28 -1.69 -16.23
N LYS A 58 -2.44 -2.00 -15.66
CA LYS A 58 -3.73 -2.06 -16.36
C LYS A 58 -4.62 -0.90 -15.94
N HIS A 59 -4.15 0.30 -16.20
CA HIS A 59 -4.86 1.54 -15.88
C HIS A 59 -5.39 2.22 -17.14
N GLY A 60 -6.58 2.80 -17.03
CA GLY A 60 -7.17 3.61 -18.11
C GLY A 60 -6.42 4.94 -18.31
N PRO A 61 -6.88 5.76 -19.26
CA PRO A 61 -6.31 7.08 -19.52
C PRO A 61 -6.26 7.97 -18.26
N PRO A 62 -5.28 8.89 -18.14
CA PRO A 62 -5.14 9.77 -16.97
C PRO A 62 -6.38 10.60 -16.63
N ASP A 63 -7.14 11.04 -17.63
CA ASP A 63 -8.35 11.85 -17.42
C ASP A 63 -9.47 11.02 -16.78
N GLU A 64 -9.65 9.77 -17.22
CA GLU A 64 -10.60 8.83 -16.61
C GLU A 64 -10.17 8.46 -15.19
N HIS A 65 -8.87 8.24 -14.98
CA HIS A 65 -8.31 7.97 -13.65
C HIS A 65 -8.57 9.11 -12.68
N ARG A 66 -8.33 10.36 -13.10
CA ARG A 66 -8.61 11.55 -12.28
C ARG A 66 -10.10 11.70 -11.96
N ALA A 67 -10.97 11.41 -12.93
CA ALA A 67 -12.41 11.45 -12.70
C ALA A 67 -12.88 10.41 -11.67
N ALA A 68 -12.30 9.20 -11.71
CA ALA A 68 -12.62 8.12 -10.78
C ALA A 68 -11.99 8.31 -9.38
N PHE A 69 -10.77 8.85 -9.32
CA PHE A 69 -9.99 9.01 -8.09
C PHE A 69 -9.50 10.47 -7.93
N PRO A 70 -10.41 11.41 -7.61
CA PRO A 70 -10.11 12.84 -7.66
C PRO A 70 -9.08 13.31 -6.61
N ASP A 71 -8.91 12.56 -5.52
CA ASP A 71 -7.89 12.82 -4.49
C ASP A 71 -6.62 11.97 -4.67
N GLY A 72 -6.56 11.19 -5.75
CA GLY A 72 -5.47 10.27 -6.09
C GLY A 72 -5.47 8.95 -5.32
N ARG A 73 -6.28 8.76 -4.27
CA ARG A 73 -6.35 7.47 -3.57
C ARG A 73 -7.13 6.46 -4.40
N VAL A 74 -6.57 5.27 -4.58
CA VAL A 74 -7.22 4.18 -5.31
C VAL A 74 -7.62 3.10 -4.32
N GLY A 75 -8.77 3.29 -3.66
CA GLY A 75 -9.31 2.33 -2.68
C GLY A 75 -8.65 2.29 -1.31
N SER A 76 -7.61 3.10 -1.10
CA SER A 76 -6.73 3.00 0.06
C SER A 76 -7.16 3.90 1.21
N HIS A 77 -7.38 3.33 2.40
CA HIS A 77 -7.61 4.14 3.60
C HIS A 77 -6.26 4.58 4.21
N SER A 78 -5.62 5.57 3.59
CA SER A 78 -4.30 6.08 3.99
C SER A 78 -4.23 6.56 5.45
N GLY A 79 -5.36 6.92 6.06
CA GLY A 79 -5.46 7.32 7.47
C GLY A 79 -5.14 6.20 8.48
N LEU A 80 -5.10 4.95 8.05
CA LEU A 80 -4.67 3.81 8.89
C LEU A 80 -3.14 3.71 9.05
N ALA A 81 -2.38 4.54 8.33
CA ALA A 81 -0.93 4.50 8.34
C ALA A 81 -0.35 4.87 9.71
N GLN A 82 0.48 3.97 10.25
CA GLN A 82 1.30 4.19 11.45
C GLN A 82 2.79 4.03 11.11
N PRO A 83 3.70 4.90 11.61
CA PRO A 83 5.15 4.75 11.41
C PRO A 83 5.68 3.38 11.86
N GLU A 84 5.12 2.81 12.94
CA GLU A 84 5.52 1.52 13.50
C GLU A 84 5.21 0.36 12.54
N HIS A 85 4.11 0.45 11.79
CA HIS A 85 3.82 -0.51 10.73
C HIS A 85 4.86 -0.40 9.61
N GLY A 86 5.26 0.82 9.26
CA GLY A 86 6.28 1.11 8.26
C GLY A 86 7.61 0.45 8.56
N ARG A 87 8.07 0.56 9.82
CA ARG A 87 9.28 -0.13 10.28
C ARG A 87 9.19 -1.64 10.07
N LYS A 88 8.11 -2.27 10.54
CA LYS A 88 7.91 -3.73 10.41
C LYS A 88 7.87 -4.19 8.97
N ILE A 89 7.17 -3.45 8.10
CA ILE A 89 7.06 -3.76 6.67
C ILE A 89 8.43 -3.61 5.99
N LEU A 90 9.16 -2.53 6.27
CA LEU A 90 10.47 -2.27 5.68
C LEU A 90 11.49 -3.33 6.08
N GLU A 91 11.54 -3.72 7.36
CA GLU A 91 12.43 -4.79 7.84
C GLU A 91 12.12 -6.15 7.19
N ALA A 92 10.83 -6.50 7.10
CA ALA A 92 10.40 -7.73 6.45
C ALA A 92 10.72 -7.73 4.95
N ALA A 93 10.51 -6.60 4.27
CA ALA A 93 10.82 -6.46 2.85
C ALA A 93 12.32 -6.54 2.58
N ALA A 94 13.15 -5.83 3.36
CA ALA A 94 14.61 -5.84 3.24
C ALA A 94 15.19 -7.24 3.48
N THR A 95 14.71 -7.94 4.51
CA THR A 95 15.14 -9.32 4.78
C THR A 95 14.74 -10.26 3.65
N ALA A 96 13.50 -10.16 3.17
CA ALA A 96 13.00 -11.05 2.13
C ALA A 96 13.72 -10.84 0.80
N VAL A 97 13.96 -9.59 0.37
CA VAL A 97 14.68 -9.31 -0.88
C VAL A 97 16.16 -9.70 -0.79
N ALA A 98 16.80 -9.54 0.37
CA ALA A 98 18.18 -10.00 0.57
C ALA A 98 18.29 -11.53 0.43
N ASN A 99 17.36 -12.27 1.03
CA ASN A 99 17.33 -13.73 0.92
C ASN A 99 17.03 -14.19 -0.52
N ASP A 100 16.07 -13.56 -1.19
CA ASP A 100 15.72 -13.84 -2.60
C ASP A 100 16.91 -13.59 -3.52
N TYR A 101 17.62 -12.48 -3.32
CA TYR A 101 18.84 -12.16 -4.06
C TYR A 101 19.94 -13.22 -3.83
N LEU A 102 20.20 -13.61 -2.59
CA LEU A 102 21.21 -14.65 -2.28
C LEU A 102 20.85 -15.97 -2.95
N SER A 103 19.59 -16.39 -2.90
CA SER A 103 19.12 -17.61 -3.58
C SER A 103 19.20 -17.53 -5.12
N PHE A 104 19.17 -16.33 -5.69
CA PHE A 104 19.31 -16.14 -7.14
C PHE A 104 20.77 -16.24 -7.62
N VAL A 105 21.73 -15.84 -6.77
CA VAL A 105 23.16 -15.80 -7.14
C VAL A 105 23.94 -17.05 -6.73
N ASP A 106 23.35 -17.92 -5.91
CA ASP A 106 23.85 -19.27 -5.60
C ASP A 106 23.68 -20.23 -6.79
#